data_AF-A0A1Z9TQU1-F1
#
_entry.id   AF-A0A1Z9TQU1-F1
#
_cell.length_a   1.000
_cell.length_b   1.000
_cell.length_c   1.000
_cell.angle_alpha   90.00
_cell.angle_beta   90.00
_cell.angle_gamma   90.00
#
_symmetry.space_group_name_H-M   'P 1'
#
loop_
_entity.id
_entity.type
_entity.pdbx_description
1 polymer ?
#
loop_
_entity_poly.entity_id
_entity_poly.type
_entity_poly.pdbx_seq_one_letter_code
_entity_poly.pdbx_strand_id
1 'polypeptide(L)'
;MDVFKLIAEVGAPIAGALVMLWFLFIIMKQKIEDTVNKVKLLESFAKSLTTRVKTINNDVIKLDTAVSAALGLKPDLDRIARAENFVEDGTIDVRRD
;
A
#
# COMPACT_ATOMS: atom_id res chain seq x y z
N MET A 1 17.73 -33.19 -51.42
CA MET A 1 17.24 -31.81 -51.20
C MET A 1 15.96 -31.77 -50.36
N ASP A 2 15.23 -32.88 -50.24
CA ASP A 2 13.93 -32.89 -49.54
C ASP A 2 14.01 -32.75 -48.02
N VAL A 3 15.05 -33.29 -47.37
CA VAL A 3 15.23 -33.17 -45.91
C VAL A 3 15.45 -31.72 -45.49
N PHE A 4 16.21 -30.94 -46.26
CA PHE A 4 16.43 -29.51 -45.98
C PHE A 4 15.19 -28.66 -46.27
N LYS A 5 14.37 -29.02 -47.28
CA LYS A 5 13.07 -28.39 -47.52
C LYS A 5 12.10 -28.67 -46.37
N LEU A 6 12.04 -29.91 -45.89
CA LEU A 6 11.21 -30.29 -44.75
C LEU A 6 11.62 -29.49 -43.51
N ILE A 7 12.91 -29.44 -43.18
CA ILE A 7 13.44 -28.66 -42.04
C ILE A 7 13.11 -27.17 -42.18
N ALA A 8 13.19 -26.59 -43.38
CA ALA A 8 12.82 -25.20 -43.62
C ALA A 8 11.31 -24.95 -43.43
N GLU A 9 10.48 -25.91 -43.86
CA GLU A 9 9.01 -25.84 -43.78
C GLU A 9 8.50 -26.03 -42.35
N VAL A 10 9.14 -26.87 -41.52
CA VAL A 10 8.82 -27.02 -40.09
C VAL A 10 9.54 -25.98 -39.21
N GLY A 11 10.63 -25.37 -39.70
CA GLY A 11 11.40 -24.36 -38.98
C GLY A 11 10.60 -23.07 -38.74
N ALA A 12 9.86 -22.59 -39.74
CA ALA A 12 8.99 -21.42 -39.62
C ALA A 12 7.88 -21.57 -38.54
N PRO A 13 7.09 -22.66 -38.50
CA PRO A 13 6.08 -22.85 -37.46
C PRO A 13 6.69 -23.07 -36.07
N ILE A 14 7.84 -23.74 -35.94
CA ILE A 14 8.53 -23.90 -34.64
C ILE A 14 9.05 -22.56 -34.12
N ALA A 15 9.67 -21.75 -34.99
CA ALA A 15 10.10 -20.40 -34.62
C ALA A 15 8.93 -19.52 -34.21
N GLY A 16 7.80 -19.61 -34.93
CA GLY A 16 6.55 -18.92 -34.56
C GLY A 16 6.03 -19.35 -33.18
N ALA A 17 6.01 -20.66 -32.89
CA ALA A 17 5.56 -21.18 -31.60
C ALA A 17 6.44 -20.71 -30.43
N LEU A 18 7.77 -20.66 -30.62
CA LEU A 18 8.70 -20.18 -29.60
C LEU A 18 8.52 -18.69 -29.30
N VAL A 19 8.30 -17.86 -30.33
CA VAL A 19 8.01 -16.44 -30.16
C VAL A 19 6.69 -16.23 -29.41
N MET A 20 5.67 -17.03 -29.71
CA MET A 20 4.38 -16.96 -29.03
C MET A 20 4.47 -17.41 -27.57
N LEU A 21 5.23 -18.46 -27.27
CA LEU A 21 5.52 -18.90 -25.90
C LEU A 21 6.23 -17.82 -25.09
N TRP A 22 7.23 -17.17 -25.69
CA TRP A 22 7.94 -16.06 -25.07
C TRP A 22 7.00 -14.88 -24.79
N PHE A 23 6.13 -14.55 -25.74
CA PHE A 23 5.17 -13.47 -25.59
C PHE A 23 4.14 -13.74 -24.48
N LEU A 24 3.62 -14.96 -24.39
CA LEU A 24 2.69 -15.37 -23.32
C LEU A 24 3.34 -15.25 -21.93
N PHE A 25 4.61 -15.61 -21.82
CA PHE A 25 5.35 -15.46 -20.57
C PHE A 25 5.43 -14.00 -20.11
N ILE A 26 5.69 -13.07 -21.03
CA ILE A 26 5.71 -11.63 -20.72
C ILE A 26 4.35 -11.15 -20.19
N ILE A 27 3.25 -11.55 -20.85
CA ILE A 27 1.91 -11.15 -20.43
C ILE A 27 1.60 -11.66 -19.03
N MET A 28 1.89 -12.94 -18.75
CA MET A 28 1.66 -13.50 -17.40
C MET A 28 2.43 -12.73 -16.34
N LYS A 29 3.70 -12.41 -16.60
CA LYS A 29 4.52 -11.62 -15.69
C LYS A 29 3.90 -10.24 -15.44
N GLN A 30 3.51 -9.53 -16.51
CA GLN A 30 2.87 -8.21 -16.39
C GLN A 30 1.57 -8.27 -15.58
N LYS A 31 0.72 -9.28 -15.79
CA LYS A 31 -0.55 -9.40 -15.03
C LYS A 31 -0.35 -9.61 -13.53
N ILE A 32 0.65 -10.41 -13.15
CA ILE A 32 0.99 -10.63 -11.74
C ILE A 32 1.53 -9.32 -11.14
N GLU A 33 2.45 -8.66 -11.84
CA GLU A 33 3.06 -7.40 -11.39
C GLU A 33 2.02 -6.29 -11.24
N ASP A 34 1.11 -6.14 -12.22
CA ASP A 34 0.00 -5.18 -12.17
C ASP A 34 -0.88 -5.40 -10.95
N THR A 35 -1.18 -6.68 -10.64
CA THR A 35 -2.05 -7.02 -9.51
C THR A 35 -1.35 -6.71 -8.19
N VAL A 36 -0.07 -7.05 -8.05
CA VAL A 36 0.74 -6.72 -6.87
C VAL A 36 0.82 -5.20 -6.67
N ASN A 37 1.00 -4.44 -7.76
CA ASN A 37 1.07 -2.98 -7.68
C ASN A 37 -0.26 -2.36 -7.23
N LYS A 38 -1.40 -2.90 -7.67
CA LYS A 38 -2.72 -2.47 -7.19
C LYS A 38 -2.90 -2.71 -5.69
N VAL A 39 -2.42 -3.84 -5.17
CA VAL A 39 -2.48 -4.13 -3.73
C VAL A 39 -1.61 -3.15 -2.94
N LYS A 40 -0.38 -2.87 -3.40
CA LYS A 40 0.50 -1.88 -2.76
C LYS A 40 -0.09 -0.46 -2.79
N LEU A 41 -0.77 -0.09 -3.87
CA LEU A 41 -1.46 1.18 -3.96
C LEU A 41 -2.58 1.28 -2.90
N LEU A 42 -3.38 0.23 -2.74
CA LEU A 42 -4.42 0.15 -1.72
C LEU A 42 -3.83 0.24 -0.31
N GLU A 43 -2.74 -0.46 -0.05
CA GLU A 43 -2.01 -0.40 1.21
C GLU A 43 -1.52 1.02 1.52
N SER A 44 -1.00 1.73 0.52
CA SER A 44 -0.61 3.15 0.66
C SER A 44 -1.80 4.05 1.02
N PHE A 45 -2.96 3.85 0.39
CA PHE A 45 -4.16 4.58 0.74
C PHE A 45 -4.64 4.26 2.16
N ALA A 46 -4.63 2.99 2.56
CA ALA A 46 -4.97 2.58 3.91
C ALA A 46 -4.03 3.23 4.94
N LYS A 47 -2.72 3.22 4.70
CA LYS A 47 -1.73 3.87 5.57
C LYS A 47 -1.96 5.38 5.68
N SER A 48 -2.23 6.06 4.57
CA SER A 48 -2.57 7.48 4.56
C SER A 48 -3.84 7.79 5.37
N LEU A 49 -4.87 6.95 5.22
CA LEU A 49 -6.11 7.09 5.97
C LEU A 49 -5.89 6.87 7.48
N THR A 50 -5.10 5.86 7.86
CA THR A 50 -4.72 5.62 9.25
C THR A 50 -4.02 6.84 9.85
N THR A 51 -3.08 7.48 9.13
CA THR A 51 -2.44 8.72 9.60
C THR A 51 -3.44 9.85 9.81
N ARG A 52 -4.42 10.00 8.90
CA ARG A 52 -5.50 10.99 9.07
C ARG A 52 -6.35 10.68 10.31
N VAL A 53 -6.75 9.43 10.51
CA VAL A 53 -7.53 9.02 11.69
C VAL A 53 -6.75 9.27 12.97
N LYS A 54 -5.45 8.98 13.00
CA LYS A 54 -4.58 9.30 14.15
C LYS A 54 -4.53 10.81 14.42
N THR A 55 -4.42 11.64 13.38
CA THR A 55 -4.44 13.10 13.51
C THR A 55 -5.78 13.59 14.08
N ILE A 56 -6.91 13.09 13.55
CA ILE A 56 -8.25 13.42 14.05
C ILE A 56 -8.41 13.00 15.52
N ASN A 57 -7.91 11.83 15.90
CA ASN A 57 -7.99 11.37 17.29
C ASN A 57 -7.26 12.32 18.24
N ASN A 58 -6.09 12.84 17.85
CA ASN A 58 -5.37 13.85 18.63
C ASN A 58 -6.17 15.16 18.73
N ASP A 59 -6.71 15.64 17.60
CA ASP A 59 -7.47 16.89 17.55
C ASP A 59 -8.75 16.82 18.41
N VAL A 60 -9.45 15.67 18.40
CA VAL A 60 -10.64 15.43 19.22
C VAL A 60 -10.29 15.49 20.71
N ILE A 61 -9.14 14.93 21.11
CA ILE A 61 -8.69 14.98 22.51
C ILE A 61 -8.37 16.42 22.91
N LYS A 62 -7.65 17.16 22.07
CA LYS A 62 -7.38 18.60 22.29
C LYS A 62 -8.66 19.43 22.37
N LEU A 63 -9.66 19.10 21.56
CA LEU A 63 -10.95 19.78 21.58
C LEU A 63 -11.71 19.51 22.89
N ASP A 64 -11.77 18.26 23.34
CA ASP A 64 -12.46 17.92 24.58
C ASP A 64 -11.79 18.54 25.81
N THR A 65 -10.45 18.67 25.81
CA THR A 65 -9.74 19.36 26.89
C THR A 65 -9.99 20.87 26.87
N ALA A 66 -10.01 21.50 25.70
CA ALA A 66 -10.36 22.91 25.56
C ALA A 66 -11.79 23.21 26.00
N VAL A 67 -12.75 22.35 25.62
CA VAL A 67 -14.16 22.46 26.02
C VAL A 67 -14.31 22.22 27.53
N SER A 68 -13.64 21.21 28.08
CA SER A 68 -13.65 20.94 29.53
C SER A 68 -13.09 22.12 30.32
N ALA A 69 -11.97 22.71 29.87
CA ALA A 69 -11.39 23.89 30.49
C ALA A 69 -12.31 25.13 30.41
N ALA A 70 -12.98 25.34 29.27
CA ALA A 70 -13.94 26.43 29.10
C ALA A 70 -15.19 26.27 29.99
N LEU A 71 -15.61 25.03 30.25
CA LEU A 71 -16.76 24.70 31.11
C LEU A 71 -16.38 24.52 32.60
N GLY A 72 -15.10 24.67 32.96
CA GLY A 72 -14.60 24.46 34.32
C GLY A 72 -14.66 23.00 34.79
N LEU A 73 -14.80 22.05 33.87
CA LEU A 73 -14.78 20.62 34.14
C LEU A 73 -13.35 20.10 34.14
N LYS A 74 -13.06 19.13 35.01
CA LYS A 74 -11.74 18.48 35.03
C LYS A 74 -11.57 17.68 33.73
N PRO A 75 -10.56 17.98 32.89
CA PRO A 75 -10.29 17.18 31.71
C PRO A 75 -9.89 15.75 32.09
N ASP A 76 -10.25 14.77 31.25
CA ASP A 76 -9.92 13.36 31.44
C ASP A 76 -8.43 13.10 31.18
N LEU A 77 -7.63 13.28 32.24
CA LEU A 77 -6.17 13.10 32.22
C LEU A 77 -5.74 11.67 31.89
N ASP A 78 -6.53 10.67 32.24
CA ASP A 78 -6.20 9.27 31.96
C ASP A 78 -6.33 8.97 30.47
N ARG A 79 -7.32 9.59 29.80
CA ARG A 79 -7.49 9.47 28.35
C ARG A 79 -6.39 10.20 27.58
N ILE A 80 -5.98 11.38 28.05
CA ILE A 80 -4.85 12.14 27.48
C ILE A 80 -3.54 11.36 27.67
N ALA A 81 -3.28 10.89 28.89
CA ALA A 81 -2.06 10.14 29.20
C ALA A 81 -1.98 8.84 28.39
N ARG A 82 -3.10 8.18 28.07
CA ARG A 82 -3.11 7.01 27.18
C ARG A 82 -2.92 7.36 25.70
N ALA A 83 -3.45 8.48 25.23
CA ALA A 83 -3.26 8.91 23.85
C ALA A 83 -1.84 9.42 23.59
N GLU A 84 -1.25 10.15 24.54
CA GLU A 84 0.14 10.61 24.51
C GLU A 84 1.15 9.46 24.73
N ASN A 85 0.78 8.43 25.52
CA ASN A 85 1.59 7.21 25.66
C ASN A 85 1.36 6.16 24.56
N PHE A 86 0.54 6.44 23.54
CA PHE A 86 0.38 5.54 22.40
C PHE A 86 1.59 5.67 21.45
N VAL A 87 2.76 5.26 21.94
CA VAL A 87 4.00 5.09 21.18
C VAL A 87 3.85 3.83 20.32
N GLU A 88 2.97 3.90 19.33
CA GLU A 88 3.04 2.97 18.20
C GLU A 88 4.19 3.44 17.31
N ASP A 89 5.27 2.65 17.29
CA ASP A 89 6.38 2.70 16.31
C ASP A 89 7.69 3.41 16.73
N GLY A 90 8.01 3.44 18.03
CA GLY A 90 9.37 3.73 18.53
C GLY A 90 9.94 5.11 18.18
N THR A 91 9.13 5.99 17.59
CA THR A 91 9.47 7.33 17.17
C THR A 91 8.47 8.29 17.80
N ILE A 92 8.98 9.33 18.47
CA ILE A 92 8.17 10.44 18.95
C ILE A 92 7.65 11.14 17.69
N ASP A 93 6.32 11.19 17.52
CA ASP A 93 5.69 11.90 16.42
C ASP A 93 6.22 13.34 16.40
N VAL A 94 6.85 13.72 15.29
CA VAL A 94 7.58 14.99 15.12
C VAL A 94 6.61 16.17 14.98
N ARG A 95 5.30 15.93 14.95
CA ARG A 95 4.25 16.97 15.05
C ARG A 95 4.03 17.46 16.48
N ARG A 96 5.10 17.43 17.28
CA ARG A 96 5.19 17.95 18.64
C ARG A 96 5.45 19.46 18.57
N ASP A 97 4.45 20.19 18.07
CA ASP A 97 4.28 21.62 18.27
C ASP A 97 3.08 21.85 19.22
#